data_AF-C3X281-F1
#
_entry.id   AF-C3X281-F1
#
_cell.length_a   1.000
_cell.length_b   1.000
_cell.length_c   1.000
_cell.angle_alpha   90.00
_cell.angle_beta   90.00
_cell.angle_gamma   90.00
#
_symmetry.space_group_name_H-M   'P 1'
#
loop_
_entity.id
_entity.type
_entity.pdbx_description
1 polymer ?
#
loop_
_entity_poly.entity_id
_entity_poly.type
_entity_poly.pdbx_seq_one_letter_code
_entity_poly.pdbx_strand_id
1 'polypeptide(L)'
;MAQSEKQRENTMQRDYQKVTAHAIEDKNGAENKVKKPKKVPGYRLINRIKSRSIELGVQDRYIADVIGVTPIYWYSIANGHRKISALSKDKLEKIAKFLNIPTVQAMSLADVLSHEDFFLGSLEEQLNVSIEQMRNDPAWMNWAPTTEEWDQLSIGTRTGIVMLYETVFQKMLLRRAEIENPQLKEAMQNFFNKVSPE
;
A
#
# COMPACT_ATOMS: atom_id res chain seq x y z
N MET A 1 -14.12 -31.65 -26.57
CA MET A 1 -14.22 -30.91 -25.28
C MET A 1 -13.44 -29.58 -25.29
N ALA A 2 -12.34 -29.43 -26.05
CA ALA A 2 -11.53 -28.19 -26.09
C ALA A 2 -12.15 -26.95 -26.81
N GLN A 3 -13.25 -27.10 -27.56
CA GLN A 3 -13.88 -25.97 -28.26
C GLN A 3 -14.82 -25.13 -27.37
N SER A 4 -15.30 -25.69 -26.25
CA SER A 4 -16.23 -25.00 -25.34
C SER A 4 -15.51 -24.05 -24.36
N GLU A 5 -14.29 -24.40 -23.92
CA GLU A 5 -13.46 -23.56 -23.05
C GLU A 5 -12.90 -22.35 -23.79
N LYS A 6 -12.41 -22.53 -25.02
CA LYS A 6 -11.96 -21.42 -25.89
C LYS A 6 -13.08 -20.43 -26.20
N GLN A 7 -14.33 -20.89 -26.30
CA GLN A 7 -15.47 -19.98 -26.48
C GLN A 7 -15.78 -19.20 -25.21
N ARG A 8 -15.72 -19.83 -24.02
CA ARG A 8 -15.91 -19.15 -22.72
C ARG A 8 -14.82 -18.14 -22.40
N GLU A 9 -13.56 -18.43 -22.69
CA GLU A 9 -12.43 -17.49 -22.54
C GLU A 9 -12.57 -16.29 -23.47
N ASN A 10 -13.03 -16.50 -24.71
CA ASN A 10 -13.22 -15.44 -25.69
C ASN A 10 -14.45 -14.57 -25.34
N THR A 11 -15.48 -15.13 -24.72
CA THR A 11 -16.61 -14.36 -24.16
C THR A 11 -16.16 -13.54 -22.94
N MET A 12 -15.39 -14.13 -22.01
CA MET A 12 -14.83 -13.41 -20.86
C MET A 12 -13.88 -12.29 -21.29
N GLN A 13 -12.98 -12.51 -22.25
CA GLN A 13 -12.08 -11.46 -22.76
C GLN A 13 -12.83 -10.31 -23.45
N ARG A 14 -13.90 -10.61 -24.19
CA ARG A 14 -14.77 -9.59 -24.80
C ARG A 14 -15.55 -8.80 -23.75
N ASP A 15 -15.98 -9.43 -22.68
CA ASP A 15 -16.67 -8.75 -21.57
C ASP A 15 -15.70 -7.92 -20.74
N TYR A 16 -14.47 -8.39 -20.49
CA TYR A 16 -13.40 -7.58 -19.89
C TYR A 16 -13.04 -6.36 -20.74
N GLN A 17 -12.96 -6.53 -22.08
CA GLN A 17 -12.75 -5.39 -22.99
C GLN A 17 -13.94 -4.43 -23.01
N LYS A 18 -15.19 -4.92 -22.93
CA LYS A 18 -16.39 -4.06 -22.86
C LYS A 18 -16.49 -3.27 -21.56
N VAL A 19 -16.08 -3.85 -20.44
CA VAL A 19 -16.06 -3.13 -19.14
C VAL A 19 -14.98 -2.04 -19.13
N THR A 20 -13.88 -2.21 -19.88
CA THR A 20 -12.90 -1.13 -20.12
C THR A 20 -13.30 -0.13 -21.21
N ALA A 21 -14.21 -0.50 -22.12
CA ALA A 21 -14.60 0.30 -23.28
C ALA A 21 -15.77 1.28 -23.04
N HIS A 22 -16.25 1.42 -21.81
CA HIS A 22 -17.07 2.60 -21.46
C HIS A 22 -16.25 3.89 -21.26
N ALA A 23 -15.00 3.90 -21.74
CA ALA A 23 -14.33 5.12 -22.14
C ALA A 23 -15.11 5.76 -23.31
N ILE A 24 -16.06 6.63 -22.96
CA ILE A 24 -16.60 7.76 -23.73
C ILE A 24 -16.33 7.63 -25.25
N GLU A 25 -17.21 6.96 -25.99
CA GLU A 25 -17.25 7.12 -27.44
C GLU A 25 -17.76 8.54 -27.75
N ASP A 26 -16.84 9.50 -27.78
CA ASP A 26 -17.10 10.85 -28.26
C ASP A 26 -17.11 10.80 -29.79
N LYS A 27 -18.27 10.48 -30.38
CA LYS A 27 -18.52 10.66 -31.82
C LYS A 27 -18.68 12.15 -32.09
N ASN A 28 -17.60 12.92 -32.01
CA ASN A 28 -17.46 14.23 -32.64
C ASN A 28 -15.99 14.65 -32.58
N GLY A 29 -15.38 14.81 -33.76
CA GLY A 29 -14.02 15.29 -33.89
C GLY A 29 -13.91 16.75 -33.45
N ALA A 30 -13.18 16.99 -32.38
CA ALA A 30 -12.39 18.19 -32.12
C ALA A 30 -11.59 17.97 -30.82
N GLU A 31 -10.26 17.86 -30.95
CA GLU A 31 -9.26 18.13 -29.90
C GLU A 31 -9.60 17.68 -28.46
N ASN A 32 -9.76 16.38 -28.22
CA ASN A 32 -9.92 15.89 -26.85
C ASN A 32 -8.56 15.74 -26.14
N LYS A 33 -8.18 16.78 -25.40
CA LYS A 33 -7.21 16.69 -24.29
C LYS A 33 -7.56 15.44 -23.47
N VAL A 34 -6.63 14.49 -23.36
CA VAL A 34 -6.77 13.30 -22.52
C VAL A 34 -7.20 13.73 -21.13
N LYS A 35 -8.49 13.57 -20.81
CA LYS A 35 -9.03 13.89 -19.48
C LYS A 35 -8.30 12.98 -18.49
N LYS A 36 -7.44 13.56 -17.64
CA LYS A 36 -6.80 12.85 -16.53
C LYS A 36 -7.89 12.03 -15.80
N PRO A 37 -7.69 10.74 -15.53
CA PRO A 37 -8.68 9.94 -14.83
C PRO A 37 -9.01 10.66 -13.52
N LYS A 38 -10.29 10.97 -13.29
CA LYS A 38 -10.73 11.60 -12.05
C LYS A 38 -10.26 10.69 -10.91
N LYS A 39 -9.39 11.20 -10.04
CA LYS A 39 -8.96 10.51 -8.82
C LYS A 39 -10.18 10.47 -7.89
N VAL A 40 -11.00 9.44 -8.01
CA VAL A 40 -12.18 9.25 -7.15
C VAL A 40 -11.68 8.77 -5.78
N PRO A 41 -11.95 9.48 -4.68
CA PRO A 41 -11.61 9.01 -3.34
C PRO A 41 -12.22 7.64 -3.04
N GLY A 42 -11.41 6.72 -2.50
CA GLY A 42 -11.78 5.34 -2.18
C GLY A 42 -11.96 4.43 -3.40
N TYR A 43 -11.46 4.83 -4.58
CA TYR A 43 -11.52 4.03 -5.80
C TYR A 43 -10.87 2.64 -5.65
N ARG A 44 -9.86 2.51 -4.79
CA ARG A 44 -9.21 1.23 -4.49
C ARG A 44 -10.20 0.22 -3.92
N LEU A 45 -11.04 0.64 -2.98
CA LEU A 45 -12.08 -0.22 -2.41
C LEU A 45 -13.14 -0.58 -3.45
N ILE A 46 -13.59 0.39 -4.26
CA ILE A 46 -14.58 0.16 -5.32
C ILE A 46 -14.08 -0.90 -6.31
N ASN A 47 -12.83 -0.78 -6.76
CA ASN A 47 -12.24 -1.78 -7.66
C ASN A 47 -12.13 -3.15 -7.02
N ARG A 48 -11.72 -3.23 -5.74
CA ARG A 48 -11.65 -4.50 -5.01
C ARG A 48 -13.02 -5.17 -4.91
N ILE A 49 -14.08 -4.41 -4.66
CA ILE A 49 -15.47 -4.90 -4.63
C ILE A 49 -15.88 -5.43 -6.00
N LYS A 50 -15.62 -4.67 -7.08
CA LYS A 50 -15.95 -5.10 -8.45
C LYS A 50 -15.19 -6.36 -8.85
N SER A 51 -13.90 -6.44 -8.59
CA SER A 51 -13.09 -7.64 -8.84
C SER A 51 -13.66 -8.85 -8.10
N ARG A 52 -13.98 -8.70 -6.81
CA ARG A 52 -14.59 -9.78 -6.02
C ARG A 52 -15.97 -10.19 -6.54
N SER A 53 -16.76 -9.23 -7.03
CA SER A 53 -18.07 -9.51 -7.63
C SER A 53 -17.93 -10.38 -8.88
N ILE A 54 -16.95 -10.09 -9.73
CA ILE A 54 -16.65 -10.86 -10.93
C ILE A 54 -16.17 -12.27 -10.56
N GLU A 55 -15.25 -12.38 -9.59
CA GLU A 55 -14.76 -13.68 -9.07
C GLU A 55 -15.91 -14.57 -8.56
N LEU A 56 -16.89 -13.98 -7.90
CA LEU A 56 -18.04 -14.70 -7.33
C LEU A 56 -19.22 -14.85 -8.31
N GLY A 57 -19.15 -14.23 -9.50
CA GLY A 57 -20.26 -14.23 -10.46
C GLY A 57 -21.52 -13.54 -9.97
N VAL A 58 -21.40 -12.58 -9.04
CA VAL A 58 -22.55 -11.84 -8.47
C VAL A 58 -22.76 -10.51 -9.17
N GLN A 59 -23.99 -10.01 -9.15
CA GLN A 59 -24.39 -8.76 -9.80
C GLN A 59 -24.31 -7.56 -8.84
N ASP A 60 -24.20 -6.34 -9.37
CA ASP A 60 -24.17 -5.09 -8.61
C ASP A 60 -25.35 -4.91 -7.63
N ARG A 61 -26.53 -5.45 -7.96
CA ARG A 61 -27.68 -5.44 -7.06
C ARG A 61 -27.40 -6.21 -5.77
N TYR A 62 -26.77 -7.37 -5.88
CA TYR A 62 -26.36 -8.18 -4.73
C TYR A 62 -25.33 -7.43 -3.87
N ILE A 63 -24.41 -6.69 -4.49
CA ILE A 63 -23.46 -5.83 -3.75
C ILE A 63 -24.20 -4.78 -2.92
N ALA A 64 -25.20 -4.12 -3.50
CA ALA A 64 -26.01 -3.13 -2.79
C ALA A 64 -26.71 -3.75 -1.57
N ASP A 65 -27.29 -4.94 -1.73
CA ASP A 65 -27.94 -5.70 -0.66
C ASP A 65 -26.94 -6.08 0.45
N VAL A 66 -25.75 -6.58 0.09
CA VAL A 66 -24.66 -6.92 1.03
C VAL A 66 -24.21 -5.71 1.84
N ILE A 67 -24.03 -4.56 1.19
CA ILE A 67 -23.62 -3.32 1.86
C ILE A 67 -24.77 -2.78 2.73
N GLY A 68 -26.02 -3.06 2.37
CA GLY A 68 -27.21 -2.50 3.00
C GLY A 68 -27.48 -1.07 2.52
N VAL A 69 -27.41 -0.84 1.21
CA VAL A 69 -27.75 0.42 0.54
C VAL A 69 -28.67 0.16 -0.64
N THR A 70 -29.36 1.19 -1.13
CA THR A 70 -30.18 1.03 -2.34
C THR A 70 -29.29 0.81 -3.57
N PRO A 71 -29.75 0.09 -4.61
CA PRO A 71 -28.99 -0.10 -5.84
C PRO A 71 -28.56 1.22 -6.51
N ILE A 72 -29.41 2.24 -6.45
CA ILE A 72 -29.12 3.59 -6.97
C ILE A 72 -27.97 4.23 -6.18
N TYR A 73 -27.94 4.04 -4.86
CA TYR A 73 -26.87 4.59 -4.01
C TYR A 73 -25.54 3.89 -4.30
N TRP A 74 -25.53 2.56 -4.46
CA TRP A 74 -24.35 1.81 -4.90
C TRP A 74 -23.85 2.31 -6.27
N TYR A 75 -24.74 2.44 -7.26
CA TYR A 75 -24.38 2.94 -8.59
C TYR A 75 -23.78 4.35 -8.54
N SER A 76 -24.30 5.22 -7.66
CA SER A 76 -23.76 6.56 -7.43
C SER A 76 -22.33 6.51 -6.86
N ILE A 77 -22.05 5.61 -5.91
CA ILE A 77 -20.69 5.38 -5.38
C ILE A 77 -19.77 4.78 -6.46
N ALA A 78 -20.21 3.72 -7.13
CA ALA A 78 -19.41 2.95 -8.08
C ALA A 78 -18.92 3.77 -9.29
N ASN A 79 -19.63 4.86 -9.60
CA ASN A 79 -19.29 5.83 -10.64
C ASN A 79 -18.62 7.12 -10.10
N GLY A 80 -18.37 7.20 -8.79
CA GLY A 80 -17.66 8.30 -8.17
C GLY A 80 -18.47 9.57 -7.93
N HIS A 81 -19.81 9.51 -8.05
CA HIS A 81 -20.70 10.62 -7.68
C HIS A 81 -20.87 10.76 -6.17
N ARG A 82 -20.64 9.67 -5.42
CA ARG A 82 -20.60 9.66 -3.95
C ARG A 82 -19.31 9.04 -3.47
N LYS A 83 -18.79 9.57 -2.34
CA LYS A 83 -17.59 9.06 -1.70
C LYS A 83 -17.92 7.78 -0.92
N ILE A 84 -17.18 6.70 -1.19
CA ILE A 84 -17.31 5.45 -0.42
C ILE A 84 -16.83 5.63 1.03
N SER A 85 -15.92 6.57 1.29
CA SER A 85 -15.48 6.94 2.65
C SER A 85 -16.58 7.51 3.54
N ALA A 86 -17.68 8.00 2.94
CA ALA A 86 -18.82 8.51 3.70
C ALA A 86 -19.75 7.38 4.22
N LEU A 87 -19.46 6.12 3.89
CA LEU A 87 -20.18 5.00 4.48
C LEU A 87 -19.86 4.88 5.97
N SER A 88 -20.88 4.55 6.75
CA SER A 88 -20.74 4.26 8.17
C SER A 88 -19.90 3.00 8.40
N LYS A 89 -19.29 2.89 9.60
CA LYS A 89 -18.42 1.77 9.97
C LYS A 89 -19.08 0.40 9.80
N ASP A 90 -20.35 0.26 10.17
CA ASP A 90 -21.13 -0.97 10.01
C ASP A 90 -21.22 -1.43 8.54
N LYS A 91 -21.32 -0.48 7.59
CA LYS A 91 -21.34 -0.79 6.16
C LYS A 91 -19.96 -1.18 5.65
N LEU A 92 -18.90 -0.53 6.14
CA LEU A 92 -17.52 -0.90 5.83
C LEU A 92 -17.17 -2.29 6.39
N GLU A 93 -17.71 -2.66 7.55
CA GLU A 93 -17.58 -4.02 8.12
C GLU A 93 -18.27 -5.08 7.24
N LYS A 94 -19.46 -4.78 6.69
CA LYS A 94 -20.12 -5.68 5.73
C LYS A 94 -19.31 -5.85 4.45
N ILE A 95 -18.74 -4.75 3.94
CA ILE A 95 -17.81 -4.80 2.79
C ILE A 95 -16.59 -5.65 3.13
N ALA A 96 -15.99 -5.46 4.30
CA ALA A 96 -14.82 -6.23 4.74
C ALA A 96 -15.11 -7.73 4.80
N LYS A 97 -16.28 -8.12 5.35
CA LYS A 97 -16.77 -9.51 5.35
C LYS A 97 -16.95 -10.06 3.93
N PHE A 98 -17.56 -9.30 3.04
CA PHE A 98 -17.72 -9.71 1.63
C PHE A 98 -16.39 -9.92 0.90
N LEU A 99 -15.41 -9.05 1.17
CA LEU A 99 -14.06 -9.11 0.61
C LEU A 99 -13.15 -10.13 1.31
N ASN A 100 -13.58 -10.70 2.44
CA ASN A 100 -12.78 -11.55 3.32
C ASN A 100 -11.47 -10.87 3.75
N ILE A 101 -11.56 -9.63 4.22
CA ILE A 101 -10.42 -8.84 4.73
C ILE A 101 -10.75 -8.23 6.09
N PRO A 102 -9.75 -7.82 6.90
CA PRO A 102 -10.00 -7.05 8.11
C PRO A 102 -10.69 -5.69 7.84
N THR A 103 -11.57 -5.25 8.74
CA THR A 103 -12.29 -3.97 8.61
C THR A 103 -11.36 -2.77 8.43
N VAL A 104 -10.24 -2.74 9.15
CA VAL A 104 -9.22 -1.68 9.04
C VAL A 104 -8.66 -1.60 7.62
N GLN A 105 -8.48 -2.74 6.94
CA GLN A 105 -8.02 -2.76 5.54
C GLN A 105 -9.10 -2.20 4.59
N ALA A 106 -10.38 -2.51 4.82
CA ALA A 106 -11.46 -1.91 4.05
C ALA A 106 -11.55 -0.38 4.26
N MET A 107 -11.37 0.09 5.50
CA MET A 107 -11.33 1.52 5.82
C MET A 107 -10.14 2.23 5.15
N SER A 108 -8.96 1.60 5.16
CA SER A 108 -7.78 2.11 4.44
C SER A 108 -8.01 2.18 2.93
N LEU A 109 -8.58 1.13 2.32
CA LEU A 109 -8.91 1.11 0.89
C LEU A 109 -10.00 2.14 0.51
N ALA A 110 -10.86 2.50 1.47
CA ALA A 110 -11.89 3.51 1.31
C ALA A 110 -11.35 4.95 1.42
N ASP A 111 -10.06 5.14 1.75
CA ASP A 111 -9.47 6.42 2.14
C ASP A 111 -10.15 7.04 3.38
N VAL A 112 -10.62 6.20 4.32
CA VAL A 112 -11.12 6.65 5.65
C VAL A 112 -9.97 6.84 6.62
N LEU A 113 -8.93 6.00 6.51
CA LEU A 113 -7.72 6.08 7.31
C LEU A 113 -6.59 6.68 6.47
N SER A 114 -5.92 7.67 7.03
CA SER A 114 -4.64 8.20 6.58
C SER A 114 -3.49 7.38 7.16
N HIS A 115 -2.26 7.59 6.68
CA HIS A 115 -1.09 6.89 7.22
C HIS A 115 -0.79 7.33 8.66
N GLU A 116 -1.12 8.58 9.02
CA GLU A 116 -0.92 9.12 10.36
C GLU A 116 -1.78 8.41 11.41
N ASP A 117 -2.96 7.90 11.03
CA ASP A 117 -3.86 7.16 11.94
C ASP A 117 -3.26 5.84 12.45
N PHE A 118 -2.14 5.38 11.89
CA PHE A 118 -1.45 4.16 12.29
C PHE A 118 -0.32 4.39 13.30
N PHE A 119 0.01 5.65 13.62
CA PHE A 119 1.12 6.01 14.49
C PHE A 119 0.64 6.81 15.71
N LEU A 120 1.34 6.65 16.83
CA LEU A 120 1.02 7.38 18.07
C LEU A 120 1.78 8.71 18.10
N GLY A 121 1.08 9.84 18.12
CA GLY A 121 1.72 11.16 18.14
C GLY A 121 2.16 11.62 16.75
N SER A 122 3.10 12.56 16.67
CA SER A 122 3.56 13.08 15.38
C SER A 122 4.39 12.03 14.65
N LEU A 123 3.94 11.61 13.47
CA LEU A 123 4.69 10.73 12.59
C LEU A 123 6.04 11.35 12.23
N GLU A 124 6.08 12.66 11.99
CA GLU A 124 7.31 13.37 11.63
C GLU A 124 8.34 13.37 12.77
N GLU A 125 7.89 13.57 14.01
CA GLU A 125 8.79 13.48 15.18
C GLU A 125 9.37 12.07 15.33
N GLN A 126 8.54 11.04 15.17
CA GLN A 126 8.99 9.65 15.22
C GLN A 126 10.00 9.33 14.12
N LEU A 127 9.75 9.80 12.89
CA LEU A 127 10.67 9.62 11.78
C LEU A 127 12.03 10.29 12.05
N ASN A 128 12.03 11.46 12.66
CA ASN A 128 13.25 12.18 13.03
C ASN A 128 14.03 11.45 14.14
N VAL A 129 13.35 10.81 15.08
CA VAL A 129 14.01 9.95 16.08
C VAL A 129 14.58 8.68 15.42
N SER A 130 13.83 8.05 14.52
CA SER A 130 14.26 6.80 13.87
C SER A 130 15.48 6.98 12.97
N ILE A 131 15.59 8.11 12.24
CA ILE A 131 16.77 8.37 11.40
C ILE A 131 18.04 8.57 12.25
N GLU A 132 17.94 9.20 13.42
CA GLU A 132 19.06 9.30 14.36
C GLU A 132 19.49 7.92 14.88
N GLN A 133 18.55 7.01 15.12
CA GLN A 133 18.90 5.63 15.47
C GLN A 133 19.62 4.92 14.32
N MET A 134 19.17 5.08 13.08
CA MET A 134 19.83 4.50 11.90
C MET A 134 21.25 5.05 11.71
N ARG A 135 21.47 6.35 11.96
CA ARG A 135 22.79 6.99 11.88
C ARG A 135 23.75 6.52 12.97
N ASN A 136 23.21 6.15 14.13
CA ASN A 136 24.00 5.63 15.25
C ASN A 136 24.21 4.10 15.18
N ASP A 137 23.56 3.39 14.25
CA ASP A 137 23.76 1.97 14.03
C ASP A 137 25.00 1.72 13.16
N PRO A 138 26.04 1.02 13.66
CA PRO A 138 27.26 0.73 12.89
C PRO A 138 27.00 0.03 11.54
N ALA A 139 25.93 -0.76 11.44
CA ALA A 139 25.58 -1.49 10.23
C ALA A 139 24.94 -0.60 9.15
N TRP A 140 24.42 0.57 9.52
CA TRP A 140 23.64 1.46 8.66
C TRP A 140 24.16 2.89 8.60
N MET A 141 25.06 3.30 9.51
CA MET A 141 25.52 4.68 9.66
C MET A 141 26.06 5.30 8.36
N ASN A 142 26.72 4.50 7.52
CA ASN A 142 27.28 4.96 6.24
C ASN A 142 26.24 5.02 5.09
N TRP A 143 25.05 4.47 5.31
CA TRP A 143 23.96 4.39 4.34
C TRP A 143 22.74 5.20 4.77
N ALA A 144 22.70 5.63 6.04
CA ALA A 144 21.63 6.45 6.58
C ALA A 144 21.69 7.85 5.93
N PRO A 145 20.57 8.36 5.37
CA PRO A 145 20.53 9.69 4.78
C PRO A 145 21.03 10.80 5.70
N THR A 146 21.66 11.84 5.15
CA THR A 146 21.99 13.06 5.93
C THR A 146 20.73 13.88 6.23
N THR A 147 20.82 14.90 7.09
CA THR A 147 19.65 15.70 7.48
C THR A 147 19.09 16.44 6.27
N GLU A 148 19.97 16.97 5.41
CA GLU A 148 19.58 17.65 4.18
C GLU A 148 18.87 16.71 3.19
N GLU A 149 19.36 15.47 3.04
CA GLU A 149 18.72 14.46 2.20
C GLU A 149 17.37 14.04 2.78
N TRP A 150 17.32 13.81 4.10
CA TRP A 150 16.11 13.41 4.80
C TRP A 150 14.99 14.42 4.62
N ASP A 151 15.29 15.71 4.80
CA ASP A 151 14.32 16.80 4.72
C ASP A 151 13.71 16.97 3.32
N GLN A 152 14.42 16.55 2.26
CA GLN A 152 13.91 16.57 0.90
C GLN A 152 12.96 15.41 0.58
N LEU A 153 13.01 14.32 1.36
CA LEU A 153 12.15 13.16 1.14
C LEU A 153 10.71 13.43 1.58
N SER A 154 9.75 12.89 0.84
CA SER A 154 8.35 12.89 1.28
C SER A 154 8.17 12.03 2.55
N ILE A 155 7.19 12.39 3.40
CA ILE A 155 6.83 11.62 4.61
C ILE A 155 6.64 10.14 4.29
N GLY A 156 5.96 9.82 3.18
CA GLY A 156 5.74 8.43 2.76
C GLY A 156 7.04 7.69 2.45
N THR A 157 8.01 8.36 1.80
CA THR A 157 9.33 7.78 1.51
C THR A 157 10.13 7.54 2.79
N ARG A 158 10.17 8.54 3.68
CA ARG A 158 10.81 8.42 5.00
C ARG A 158 10.23 7.26 5.81
N THR A 159 8.90 7.16 5.85
CA THR A 159 8.18 6.05 6.51
C THR A 159 8.59 4.71 5.91
N GLY A 160 8.64 4.59 4.59
CA GLY A 160 9.06 3.36 3.92
C GLY A 160 10.49 2.94 4.29
N ILE A 161 11.43 3.88 4.36
CA ILE A 161 12.83 3.61 4.75
C ILE A 161 12.89 3.08 6.20
N VAL A 162 12.22 3.75 7.14
CA VAL A 162 12.20 3.33 8.55
C VAL A 162 11.58 1.94 8.69
N MET A 163 10.45 1.67 8.04
CA MET A 163 9.82 0.34 8.10
C MET A 163 10.70 -0.77 7.52
N LEU A 164 11.48 -0.48 6.47
CA LEU A 164 12.45 -1.43 5.91
C LEU A 164 13.59 -1.71 6.90
N TYR A 165 14.12 -0.65 7.53
CA TYR A 165 15.13 -0.78 8.57
C TYR A 165 14.62 -1.62 9.75
N GLU A 166 13.43 -1.33 10.27
CA GLU A 166 12.77 -2.10 11.33
C GLU A 166 12.57 -3.56 10.95
N THR A 167 12.13 -3.82 9.72
CA THR A 167 11.91 -5.20 9.22
C THR A 167 13.21 -5.99 9.14
N VAL A 168 14.31 -5.36 8.71
CA VAL A 168 15.64 -6.00 8.67
C VAL A 168 16.14 -6.28 10.08
N PHE A 169 15.94 -5.34 11.01
CA PHE A 169 16.34 -5.50 12.40
C PHE A 169 15.54 -6.60 13.12
N GLN A 170 14.24 -6.71 12.84
CA GLN A 170 13.39 -7.79 13.36
C GLN A 170 13.63 -9.15 12.68
N LYS A 171 14.27 -9.18 11.50
CA LYS A 171 14.52 -10.40 10.72
C LYS A 171 16.00 -10.61 10.41
N MET A 172 16.91 -10.48 11.37
CA MET A 172 18.31 -10.91 11.18
C MET A 172 18.38 -12.41 10.80
N LEU A 173 18.26 -12.71 9.51
CA LEU A 173 18.28 -14.07 8.91
C LEU A 173 19.63 -14.38 8.26
N LEU A 174 20.43 -13.35 7.99
CA LEU A 174 21.79 -13.48 7.47
C LEU A 174 22.76 -13.16 8.60
N ARG A 175 23.52 -14.17 9.05
CA ARG A 175 24.77 -13.93 9.78
C ARG A 175 25.66 -13.12 8.85
N ARG A 176 25.79 -11.82 9.13
CA ARG A 176 26.78 -11.00 8.46
C ARG A 176 28.16 -11.48 8.92
N ALA A 177 29.17 -11.27 8.07
CA ALA A 177 30.54 -11.44 8.50
C ALA A 177 30.75 -10.55 9.72
N GLU A 178 31.02 -11.17 10.87
CA GLU A 178 31.85 -10.50 11.87
C GLU A 178 33.10 -10.08 11.10
N ILE A 179 33.41 -8.79 11.08
CA ILE A 179 34.73 -8.35 10.65
C ILE A 179 35.68 -8.81 11.77
N GLU A 180 35.94 -10.10 11.85
CA GLU A 180 37.17 -10.60 12.41
C GLU A 180 38.20 -10.45 11.29
N ASN A 181 38.70 -9.22 11.09
CA ASN A 181 40.01 -9.08 10.49
C ASN A 181 41.01 -9.53 11.57
N PRO A 182 41.62 -10.73 11.45
CA PRO A 182 42.46 -11.27 12.53
C PRO A 182 43.65 -10.35 12.82
N GLN A 183 44.13 -9.64 11.79
CA GLN A 183 45.22 -8.68 11.90
C GLN A 183 44.82 -7.46 12.73
N LEU A 184 43.56 -7.02 12.63
CA LEU A 184 43.04 -5.86 13.35
C LEU A 184 42.71 -6.21 14.80
N LYS A 185 42.21 -7.43 15.04
CA LYS A 185 42.01 -8.00 16.39
C LYS A 185 43.35 -8.16 17.13
N GLU A 186 44.37 -8.71 16.46
CA GLU A 186 45.73 -8.79 17.01
C GLU A 186 46.35 -7.41 17.25
N ALA A 187 46.18 -6.46 16.32
CA ALA A 187 46.68 -5.10 16.48
C ALA A 187 46.05 -4.38 17.68
N MET A 188 44.72 -4.51 17.86
CA MET A 188 44.00 -3.94 19.00
C MET A 188 44.40 -4.63 20.30
N GLN A 189 44.48 -5.96 20.33
CA GLN A 189 44.90 -6.71 21.52
C GLN A 189 46.33 -6.34 21.95
N ASN A 190 47.25 -6.23 20.98
CA ASN A 190 48.63 -5.80 21.24
C ASN A 190 48.71 -4.34 21.70
N PHE A 191 47.81 -3.48 21.22
CA PHE A 191 47.71 -2.09 21.69
C PHE A 191 47.21 -2.04 23.15
N PHE A 192 46.13 -2.74 23.47
CA PHE A 192 45.59 -2.76 24.84
C PHE A 192 46.55 -3.41 25.85
N ASN A 193 47.26 -4.47 25.45
CA ASN A 193 48.29 -5.10 26.29
C ASN A 193 49.51 -4.19 26.54
N LYS A 194 49.80 -3.22 25.64
CA LYS A 194 50.88 -2.24 25.82
C LYS A 194 50.45 -1.03 26.66
N VAL A 195 49.15 -0.72 26.69
CA VAL A 195 48.61 0.48 27.35
C VAL A 195 48.09 0.18 28.76
N SER A 196 47.91 -1.09 29.12
CA SER A 196 47.68 -1.52 30.52
C SER A 196 48.93 -2.16 31.12
N PRO A 197 49.86 -1.38 31.68
CA PRO A 197 50.88 -1.90 32.57
C PRO A 197 50.23 -2.22 33.93
N GLU A 198 50.25 -3.49 34.32
CA GLU A 198 50.56 -3.84 35.71
C GLU A 198 52.08 -4.04 35.83
#